data_AF-A0A497DYN2-F1
#
_entry.id   AF-A0A497DYN2-F1
#
_cell.length_a   1.000
_cell.length_b   1.000
_cell.length_c   1.000
_cell.angle_alpha   90.00
_cell.angle_beta   90.00
_cell.angle_gamma   90.00
#
_symmetry.space_group_name_H-M   'P 1'
#
loop_
_entity.id
_entity.type
_entity.pdbx_description
1 polymer ?
#
loop_
_entity_poly.entity_id
_entity_poly.type
_entity_poly.pdbx_seq_one_letter_code
_entity_poly.pdbx_strand_id
1 'polypeptide(L)'
;LEFNIHEGGMTKEQAISYMMRGGFQSKVEAERNWDRIALLPGEGVYAYVGFQELLELEKQYRQLKGADYSRKEFLEKVLSFGPIHLRQLKKKLFP
;
A
#
# COMPACT_ATOMS: atom_id res chain seq x y z
N LEU A 1 7.14 -4.57 -8.91
CA LEU A 1 6.50 -5.62 -9.74
C LEU A 1 5.42 -4.98 -10.60
N GLU A 2 4.31 -4.51 -10.02
CA GLU A 2 3.20 -3.83 -10.72
C GLU A 2 3.64 -2.81 -11.79
N PHE A 3 4.33 -1.74 -11.36
CA PHE A 3 4.78 -0.68 -12.26
C PHE A 3 5.69 -1.19 -13.37
N ASN A 4 6.68 -2.04 -13.03
CA ASN A 4 7.58 -2.61 -14.04
C ASN A 4 6.84 -3.46 -15.10
N ILE A 5 5.75 -4.15 -14.73
CA ILE A 5 4.96 -4.93 -15.70
C ILE A 5 4.21 -3.97 -16.64
N HIS A 6 3.51 -2.97 -16.09
CA HIS A 6 2.68 -2.06 -16.89
C HIS A 6 3.47 -0.99 -17.65
N GLU A 7 4.66 -0.62 -17.18
CA GLU A 7 5.58 0.31 -17.86
C GLU A 7 6.48 -0.42 -18.89
N GLY A 8 6.32 -1.74 -19.05
CA GLY A 8 7.08 -2.54 -20.01
C GLY A 8 8.52 -2.86 -19.60
N GLY A 9 8.89 -2.62 -18.34
CA GLY A 9 10.21 -2.91 -17.78
C GLY A 9 10.45 -4.37 -17.37
N MET A 10 9.43 -5.23 -17.41
CA MET A 10 9.55 -6.67 -17.13
C MET A 10 8.75 -7.52 -18.13
N THR A 11 9.38 -8.57 -18.66
CA THR A 11 8.65 -9.65 -19.36
C THR A 11 7.90 -10.54 -18.36
N LYS A 12 6.99 -11.38 -18.86
CA LYS A 12 6.28 -12.39 -18.04
C LYS A 12 7.25 -13.30 -17.29
N GLU A 13 8.29 -13.77 -17.96
CA GLU A 13 9.29 -14.68 -17.40
C GLU A 13 10.08 -14.00 -16.28
N GLN A 14 10.48 -12.74 -16.48
CA GLN A 14 11.17 -11.95 -15.47
C GLN A 14 10.28 -11.70 -14.24
N ALA A 15 9.00 -11.38 -14.45
CA ALA A 15 8.02 -11.18 -13.39
C ALA A 15 7.76 -12.48 -12.59
N ILE A 16 7.55 -13.61 -13.26
CA ILE A 16 7.39 -14.92 -12.61
C ILE A 16 8.64 -15.26 -11.80
N SER A 17 9.83 -15.09 -12.39
CA SER A 17 11.10 -15.37 -11.71
C SER A 17 11.31 -14.48 -10.48
N TYR A 18 10.91 -13.20 -10.57
CA TYR A 18 10.92 -12.27 -9.44
C TYR A 18 9.98 -12.72 -8.32
N MET A 19 8.74 -13.11 -8.65
CA MET A 19 7.77 -13.60 -7.67
C MET A 19 8.22 -14.89 -6.98
N MET A 20 8.84 -15.81 -7.70
CA MET A 20 9.33 -17.08 -7.13
C MET A 20 10.56 -16.85 -6.24
N ARG A 21 11.56 -16.09 -6.71
CA ARG A 21 12.81 -15.91 -5.96
C ARG A 21 12.71 -14.90 -4.82
N GLY A 22 12.02 -13.78 -5.05
CA GLY A 22 11.89 -12.71 -4.08
C GLY A 22 10.62 -12.80 -3.23
N GLY A 23 9.54 -13.33 -3.80
CA GLY A 23 8.25 -13.51 -3.11
C GLY A 23 8.01 -14.92 -2.57
N PHE A 24 8.95 -15.85 -2.79
CA PHE A 24 8.86 -17.24 -2.35
C PHE A 24 7.57 -17.96 -2.79
N GLN A 25 6.99 -17.51 -3.91
CA GLN A 25 5.79 -18.11 -4.48
C GLN A 25 6.15 -19.40 -5.22
N SER A 26 5.24 -20.37 -5.22
CA SER A 26 5.27 -21.46 -6.19
C SER A 26 5.07 -20.93 -7.61
N LYS A 27 5.44 -21.73 -8.62
CA LYS A 27 5.26 -21.35 -10.03
C LYS A 27 3.79 -21.08 -10.36
N VAL A 28 2.87 -21.91 -9.85
CA VAL A 28 1.42 -21.77 -10.09
C VAL A 28 0.87 -20.49 -9.48
N GLU A 29 1.31 -20.11 -8.28
CA GLU A 29 0.93 -18.84 -7.66
C GLU A 29 1.47 -17.64 -8.44
N ALA A 30 2.73 -17.70 -8.88
CA ALA A 30 3.35 -16.65 -9.67
C ALA A 30 2.65 -16.45 -11.03
N GLU A 31 2.28 -17.53 -11.72
CA GLU A 31 1.54 -17.47 -12.98
C GLU A 31 0.15 -16.85 -12.79
N ARG A 32 -0.60 -17.28 -11.76
CA ARG A 32 -1.89 -16.68 -11.42
C ARG A 32 -1.77 -15.20 -11.07
N ASN A 33 -0.74 -14.82 -10.32
CA ASN A 33 -0.49 -13.42 -9.99
C ASN A 33 -0.11 -12.59 -11.21
N TRP A 34 0.65 -13.14 -12.16
CA TRP A 34 0.90 -12.46 -13.43
C TRP A 34 -0.42 -12.14 -14.15
N ASP A 35 -1.29 -13.13 -14.31
CA ASP A 35 -2.57 -12.93 -15.01
C ASP A 35 -3.43 -11.89 -14.27
N ARG A 36 -3.43 -11.93 -12.93
CA ARG A 36 -4.14 -10.97 -12.08
C ARG A 36 -3.62 -9.54 -12.27
N ILE A 37 -2.29 -9.34 -12.24
CA ILE A 37 -1.66 -8.02 -12.42
C ILE A 37 -1.97 -7.49 -13.83
N ALA A 38 -1.85 -8.33 -14.86
CA ALA A 38 -2.14 -7.92 -16.23
C ALA A 38 -3.61 -7.48 -16.42
N LEU A 39 -4.56 -8.11 -15.72
CA LEU A 39 -5.99 -7.83 -15.83
C LEU A 39 -6.50 -6.74 -14.88
N LEU A 40 -5.79 -6.45 -13.78
CA LEU A 40 -6.21 -5.49 -12.75
C LEU A 40 -5.08 -4.48 -12.43
N PRO A 41 -4.77 -3.55 -13.35
CA PRO A 41 -3.67 -2.60 -13.16
C PRO A 41 -3.86 -1.72 -11.93
N GLY A 42 -2.80 -1.62 -11.12
CA GLY A 42 -2.73 -0.81 -9.90
C GLY A 42 -3.27 -1.51 -8.65
N GLU A 43 -3.94 -2.66 -8.75
CA GLU A 43 -4.55 -3.31 -7.58
C GLU A 43 -3.47 -3.75 -6.58
N GLY A 44 -2.39 -4.35 -7.08
CA GLY A 44 -1.36 -4.98 -6.24
C GLY A 44 -0.60 -3.99 -5.36
N VAL A 45 -0.70 -2.68 -5.62
CA VAL A 45 -0.01 -1.64 -4.86
C VAL A 45 -0.89 -0.98 -3.79
N TYR A 46 -2.22 -1.15 -3.84
CA TYR A 46 -3.13 -0.43 -2.94
C TYR A 46 -2.85 -0.68 -1.46
N ALA A 47 -2.65 -1.94 -1.06
CA ALA A 47 -2.38 -2.28 0.33
C ALA A 47 -1.07 -1.65 0.84
N TYR A 48 0.00 -1.73 0.03
CA TYR A 48 1.30 -1.19 0.41
C TYR A 48 1.30 0.34 0.46
N VAL A 49 0.78 0.99 -0.58
CA VAL A 49 0.69 2.46 -0.62
C VAL A 49 -0.21 2.97 0.52
N GLY A 50 -1.36 2.35 0.74
CA GLY A 50 -2.26 2.73 1.83
C GLY A 50 -1.62 2.60 3.21
N PHE A 51 -0.85 1.52 3.42
CA PHE A 51 -0.10 1.33 4.66
C PHE A 51 1.01 2.39 4.84
N GLN A 52 1.81 2.66 3.81
CA GLN A 52 2.86 3.68 3.86
C GLN A 52 2.31 5.07 4.18
N GLU A 53 1.22 5.45 3.51
CA GLU A 53 0.53 6.71 3.76
C GLU A 53 0.01 6.79 5.21
N LEU A 54 -0.59 5.73 5.75
CA LEU A 54 -1.04 5.71 7.13
C LEU A 54 0.11 5.87 8.14
N LEU A 55 1.26 5.25 7.90
CA LEU A 55 2.46 5.42 8.72
C LEU A 55 2.96 6.87 8.69
N GLU A 56 2.95 7.51 7.52
CA GLU A 56 3.39 8.89 7.37
C GLU A 56 2.40 9.87 8.04
N LEU A 57 1.09 9.60 7.97
CA LEU A 57 0.08 10.34 8.75
C LEU A 57 0.30 10.16 10.26
N GLU A 58 0.58 8.95 10.74
CA GLU A 58 0.87 8.68 12.16
C GLU A 58 2.11 9.44 12.64
N LYS A 59 3.16 9.48 11.81
CA LYS A 59 4.38 10.23 12.07
C LYS A 59 4.12 11.74 12.17
N GLN A 60 3.38 12.31 11.22
CA GLN A 60 2.98 13.73 11.26
C GLN A 60 2.12 14.04 12.48
N TYR A 61 1.18 13.15 12.83
CA TYR A 61 0.33 13.31 14.01
C TYR A 61 1.13 13.25 15.31
N ARG A 62 2.13 12.36 15.40
CA ARG A 62 3.06 12.29 16.52
C ARG A 62 3.88 13.57 16.65
N GLN A 63 4.37 14.13 15.55
CA GLN A 63 5.09 15.40 15.56
C GLN A 63 4.21 16.56 16.06
N LEU A 64 2.94 16.60 15.63
CA LEU A 64 1.98 17.62 16.06
C LEU A 64 1.64 17.52 17.55
N LYS A 65 1.50 16.30 18.08
CA LYS A 65 1.10 16.05 19.47
C LYS A 65 2.26 16.05 20.47
N GLY A 66 3.49 15.82 20.01
CA GLY A 66 4.67 15.80 20.87
C GLY A 66 4.52 14.80 22.03
N ALA A 67 4.70 15.28 23.26
CA ALA A 67 4.59 14.46 24.48
C ALA A 67 3.17 13.93 24.73
N ASP A 68 2.14 14.60 24.21
CA ASP A 68 0.73 14.21 24.39
C ASP A 68 0.27 13.17 23.36
N TYR A 69 1.18 12.62 22.55
CA TYR A 69 0.82 11.64 21.53
C TYR A 69 0.30 10.34 22.17
N SER A 70 -0.90 9.95 21.72
CA SER A 70 -1.48 8.63 21.99
C SER A 70 -1.80 7.91 20.68
N ARG A 71 -1.25 6.70 20.52
CA ARG A 71 -1.55 5.85 19.36
C ARG A 71 -3.03 5.45 19.30
N LYS A 72 -3.63 5.21 20.47
CA LYS A 72 -5.05 4.90 20.59
C LYS A 72 -5.90 6.04 20.02
N GLU A 73 -5.65 7.28 20.45
CA GLU A 73 -6.40 8.45 19.98
C GLU A 73 -6.22 8.69 18.48
N PHE A 74 -5.01 8.48 17.96
CA PHE A 74 -4.77 8.56 16.52
C PHE A 74 -5.63 7.56 15.75
N LEU A 75 -5.63 6.28 16.15
CA LEU A 75 -6.39 5.23 15.48
C LEU A 75 -7.91 5.45 15.62
N GLU A 76 -8.38 5.85 16.80
CA GLU A 76 -9.80 6.21 17.02
C GLU A 76 -10.23 7.35 16.10
N LYS A 77 -9.40 8.39 15.97
CA LYS A 77 -9.69 9.51 15.08
C LYS A 77 -9.70 9.09 13.61
N VAL A 78 -8.73 8.29 13.16
CA VAL A 78 -8.70 7.75 11.79
C VAL A 78 -9.96 6.94 11.49
N LEU A 79 -10.32 6.01 12.36
CA LEU A 79 -11.48 5.14 12.18
C LEU A 79 -12.82 5.90 12.24
N SER A 80 -12.90 6.98 13.01
CA SER A 80 -14.11 7.80 13.14
C SER A 80 -14.59 8.42 11.82
N PHE A 81 -13.71 8.54 10.83
CA PHE A 81 -14.06 9.13 9.53
C PHE A 81 -14.60 8.11 8.51
N GLY A 82 -14.55 6.81 8.82
CA GLY A 82 -14.94 5.75 7.89
C GLY A 82 -13.96 5.57 6.72
N PRO A 83 -14.32 4.73 5.73
CA PRO A 83 -13.46 4.39 4.60
C PRO A 83 -13.43 5.54 3.57
N ILE A 84 -12.60 6.54 3.83
CA ILE A 84 -12.40 7.70 2.95
C ILE A 84 -11.03 7.67 2.26
N HIS A 85 -10.91 8.39 1.14
CA HIS A 85 -9.63 8.57 0.46
C HIS A 85 -8.58 9.20 1.40
N LEU A 86 -7.34 8.72 1.34
CA LEU A 86 -6.23 9.16 2.22
C LEU A 86 -5.97 10.67 2.14
N ARG A 87 -6.15 11.29 0.96
CA ARG A 87 -6.07 12.75 0.81
C ARG A 87 -7.12 13.49 1.65
N GLN A 88 -8.34 12.94 1.75
CA GLN A 88 -9.40 13.51 2.59
C GLN A 88 -9.14 13.22 4.07
N LEU A 89 -8.65 12.02 4.40
CA LEU A 89 -8.22 11.66 5.75
C LEU A 89 -7.18 12.64 6.28
N LYS A 90 -6.15 12.95 5.48
CA LYS A 90 -5.12 13.94 5.82
C LYS A 90 -5.71 15.30 6.18
N LYS A 91 -6.59 15.83 5.33
CA LYS A 91 -7.27 17.13 5.58
C LYS A 91 -8.10 17.12 6.87
N LYS A 92 -8.72 15.99 7.22
CA LYS A 92 -9.51 15.86 8.46
C LYS A 92 -8.66 15.67 9.72
N LEU A 93 -7.46 15.10 9.58
CA LEU A 93 -6.51 14.93 10.69
C LEU A 93 -5.77 16.22 11.02
N PHE A 94 -5.43 17.01 10.00
CA PHE A 94 -4.61 18.22 10.08
C PHE A 94 -5.33 19.43 9.45
N PRO A 95 -6.42 19.92 10.06
CA PRO A 95 -7.06 21.16 9.62
C PRO A 95 -6.14 22.38 9.76
#